data_AF-A0A0F9UQ02-F1
#
_entry.id   AF-A0A0F9UQ02-F1
#
_cell.length_a   1.000
_cell.length_b   1.000
_cell.length_c   1.000
_cell.angle_alpha   90.00
_cell.angle_beta   90.00
_cell.angle_gamma   90.00
#
_symmetry.space_group_name_H-M   'P 1'
#
loop_
_entity.id
_entity.type
_entity.pdbx_description
1 polymer ?
#
loop_
_entity_poly.entity_id
_entity_poly.type
_entity_poly.pdbx_seq_one_letter_code
_entity_poly.pdbx_strand_id
1 'polypeptide(L)'
;MFTETILDNQIKRDSIRAAVEWLRANNHYGAKIRVVFNRPIELPINRYRTKTFTELTAKFFISTANTLCYTFHKRTGFRLWRRVNGEDITFFDIVMPPTKEDKYAERKKLAARLIKKIYPGTWESVKKELEEKPLEALPDSNLKPISFLSRFNRYNREYIKEQLQLAFKNKTSFTHSQKGTKRDYKIETKLCEEDGVFRAWFSSEFSDCANGDYYLIINPTQAIYYEAD
;
A
#
# COMPACT_ATOMS: atom_id res chain seq x y z
N MET A 1 32.03 17.59 33.46
CA MET A 1 31.47 17.76 32.10
C MET A 1 31.23 16.45 31.34
N PHE A 2 31.95 15.34 31.61
CA PHE A 2 31.70 14.04 30.95
C PHE A 2 30.54 13.21 31.55
N THR A 3 30.10 13.53 32.77
CA THR A 3 29.10 12.74 33.51
C THR A 3 27.67 13.01 33.08
N GLU A 4 27.33 14.24 32.70
CA GLU A 4 25.96 14.62 32.30
C GLU A 4 25.58 14.04 30.92
N THR A 5 26.52 14.03 29.96
CA THR A 5 26.28 13.51 28.62
C THR A 5 26.12 11.98 28.59
N ILE A 6 26.83 11.26 29.47
CA ILE A 6 26.66 9.81 29.64
C ILE A 6 25.28 9.50 30.26
N LEU A 7 24.84 10.33 31.21
CA LEU A 7 23.55 10.17 31.87
C LEU A 7 22.37 10.37 30.90
N ASP A 8 22.39 11.43 30.07
CA ASP A 8 21.35 11.69 29.07
C ASP A 8 21.26 10.58 28.00
N ASN A 9 22.41 10.06 27.57
CA ASN A 9 22.48 8.93 26.65
C ASN A 9 21.81 7.67 27.22
N GLN A 10 22.07 7.35 28.48
CA GLN A 10 21.53 6.17 29.13
C GLN A 10 20.03 6.31 29.40
N ILE A 11 19.59 7.48 29.85
CA ILE A 11 18.17 7.79 30.07
C ILE A 11 17.36 7.60 28.79
N LYS A 12 17.84 8.11 27.64
CA LYS A 12 17.13 7.96 26.35
C LYS A 12 17.10 6.52 25.86
N ARG A 13 18.18 5.76 26.07
CA ARG A 13 18.23 4.32 25.75
C ARG A 13 17.21 3.53 26.56
N ASP A 14 17.17 3.78 27.86
CA ASP A 14 16.27 3.11 28.79
C ASP A 14 14.81 3.51 28.54
N SER A 15 14.56 4.76 28.17
CA SER A 15 13.21 5.26 27.87
C SER A 15 12.61 4.60 26.62
N ILE A 16 13.36 4.48 25.52
CA ILE A 16 12.85 3.80 24.32
C ILE A 16 12.66 2.31 24.59
N ARG A 17 13.57 1.70 25.34
CA ARG A 17 13.45 0.30 25.76
C ARG A 17 12.19 0.07 26.60
N ALA A 18 11.95 0.91 27.61
CA ALA A 18 10.76 0.85 28.44
C ALA A 18 9.47 0.98 27.61
N ALA A 19 9.46 1.86 26.60
CA ALA A 19 8.34 1.98 25.67
C ALA A 19 8.10 0.69 24.86
N VAL A 20 9.16 0.03 24.38
CA VAL A 20 9.05 -1.26 23.68
C VAL A 20 8.52 -2.35 24.61
N GLU A 21 9.01 -2.41 25.84
CA GLU A 21 8.56 -3.39 26.84
C GLU A 21 7.09 -3.16 27.22
N TRP A 22 6.67 -1.89 27.41
CA TRP A 22 5.28 -1.51 27.63
C TRP A 22 4.37 -1.93 26.47
N LEU A 23 4.79 -1.68 25.21
CA LEU A 23 4.04 -2.11 24.03
C LEU A 23 3.88 -3.63 23.96
N ARG A 24 4.91 -4.38 24.35
CA ARG A 24 4.86 -5.84 24.41
C ARG A 24 3.91 -6.32 25.50
N ALA A 25 3.97 -5.72 26.70
CA ALA A 25 3.12 -6.08 27.83
C ALA A 25 1.63 -5.83 27.55
N ASN A 26 1.32 -4.78 26.77
CA ASN A 26 -0.05 -4.40 26.40
C ASN A 26 -0.51 -4.98 25.04
N ASN A 27 0.20 -5.96 24.48
CA ASN A 27 -0.16 -6.62 23.21
C ASN A 27 -0.32 -5.68 22.00
N HIS A 28 0.41 -4.56 21.97
CA HIS A 28 0.37 -3.59 20.87
C HIS A 28 1.33 -3.95 19.72
N TYR A 29 1.25 -5.17 19.19
CA TYR A 29 2.14 -5.69 18.12
C TYR A 29 2.13 -4.87 16.81
N GLY A 30 1.10 -4.04 16.61
CA GLY A 30 0.95 -3.16 15.46
C GLY A 30 1.57 -1.76 15.64
N ALA A 31 1.86 -1.35 16.87
CA ALA A 31 2.38 -0.03 17.17
C ALA A 31 3.79 0.16 16.61
N LYS A 32 4.09 1.42 16.31
CA LYS A 32 5.42 1.87 15.89
C LYS A 32 5.93 2.87 16.91
N ILE A 33 7.23 3.06 16.94
CA ILE A 33 7.84 4.18 17.65
C ILE A 33 8.35 5.13 16.58
N ARG A 34 8.01 6.41 16.73
CA ARG A 34 8.61 7.49 15.97
C ARG A 34 9.75 8.06 16.78
N VAL A 35 10.90 8.21 16.16
CA VAL A 35 12.13 8.76 16.75
C VAL A 35 12.57 9.93 15.89
N VAL A 36 12.73 11.10 16.51
CA VAL A 36 13.20 12.33 15.86
C VAL A 36 14.65 12.54 16.24
N PHE A 37 15.49 12.76 15.23
CA PHE A 37 16.92 12.97 15.41
C PHE A 37 17.28 14.46 15.35
N ASN A 38 18.30 14.87 16.08
CA ASN A 38 18.79 16.26 16.04
C ASN A 38 19.66 16.56 14.81
N ARG A 39 20.07 15.51 14.08
CA ARG A 39 20.80 15.58 12.82
C ARG A 39 20.39 14.43 11.91
N PRO A 40 20.62 14.52 10.59
CA PRO A 40 20.35 13.41 9.68
C PRO A 40 21.23 12.19 10.01
N ILE A 41 20.62 11.00 10.18
CA ILE A 41 21.31 9.74 10.46
C ILE A 41 21.09 8.72 9.35
N GLU A 42 22.16 8.07 8.91
CA GLU A 42 22.08 7.01 7.90
C GLU A 42 21.80 5.63 8.54
N LEU A 43 20.62 5.08 8.24
CA LEU A 43 20.14 3.83 8.80
C LEU A 43 19.81 2.79 7.72
N PRO A 44 20.11 1.50 7.93
CA PRO A 44 19.68 0.44 7.03
C PRO A 44 18.15 0.30 7.01
N ILE A 45 17.60 0.24 5.79
CA ILE A 45 16.19 -0.13 5.55
C ILE A 45 16.08 -1.63 5.29
N ASN A 46 17.05 -2.18 4.55
CA ASN A 46 17.16 -3.60 4.28
C ASN A 46 18.65 -4.01 4.16
N ARG A 47 18.92 -5.29 3.88
CA ARG A 47 20.29 -5.83 3.78
C ARG A 47 21.18 -5.19 2.71
N TYR A 48 20.60 -4.48 1.75
CA TYR A 48 21.30 -3.89 0.60
C TYR A 48 21.22 -2.37 0.54
N ARG A 49 20.37 -1.73 1.36
CA ARG A 49 20.05 -0.31 1.22
C ARG A 49 20.00 0.39 2.56
N THR A 50 20.68 1.52 2.62
CA THR A 50 20.61 2.53 3.67
C THR A 50 19.83 3.75 3.18
N LYS A 51 19.32 4.55 4.12
CA LYS A 51 18.69 5.85 3.86
C LYS A 51 18.97 6.78 5.03
N THR A 52 19.09 8.06 4.72
CA THR A 52 19.22 9.13 5.71
C THR A 52 17.86 9.52 6.27
N PHE A 53 17.75 9.62 7.59
CA PHE A 53 16.53 9.98 8.32
C PHE A 53 16.79 11.15 9.24
N THR A 54 15.90 12.14 9.22
CA THR A 54 15.70 13.11 10.30
C THR A 54 14.61 12.63 11.27
N GLU A 55 13.70 11.79 10.78
CA GLU A 55 12.66 11.11 11.54
C GLU A 55 12.55 9.65 11.11
N LEU A 56 12.51 8.73 12.07
CA LEU A 56 12.31 7.29 11.86
C LEU A 56 11.02 6.84 12.53
N THR A 57 10.04 6.39 11.73
CA THR A 57 8.84 5.69 12.23
C THR A 57 8.93 4.20 11.86
N ALA A 58 9.20 3.34 12.84
CA ALA A 58 9.43 1.91 12.62
C ALA A 58 8.89 1.05 13.77
N LYS A 59 8.82 -0.27 13.57
CA LYS A 59 8.58 -1.20 14.68
C LYS A 59 9.89 -1.42 15.42
N PHE A 60 9.86 -1.29 16.73
CA PHE A 60 11.00 -1.57 17.60
C PHE A 60 10.76 -2.84 18.41
N PHE A 61 11.83 -3.55 18.73
CA PHE A 61 11.78 -4.78 19.52
C PHE A 61 13.10 -5.01 20.24
N ILE A 62 13.07 -5.79 21.32
CA ILE A 62 14.27 -6.27 22.01
C ILE A 62 14.62 -7.65 21.48
N SER A 63 15.85 -7.83 21.00
CA SER A 63 16.34 -9.13 20.53
C SER A 63 16.56 -10.11 21.70
N THR A 64 16.77 -11.38 21.39
CA THR A 64 17.17 -12.40 22.39
C THR A 64 18.50 -12.06 23.08
N ALA A 65 19.38 -11.32 22.40
CA ALA A 65 20.62 -10.78 22.95
C ALA A 65 20.41 -9.44 23.68
N ASN A 66 19.20 -9.16 24.15
CA ASN A 66 18.84 -7.97 24.92
C ASN A 66 19.16 -6.64 24.23
N THR A 67 19.17 -6.61 22.89
CA THR A 67 19.55 -5.42 22.11
C THR A 67 18.31 -4.77 21.52
N LEU A 68 18.19 -3.44 21.63
CA LEU A 68 17.15 -2.68 20.95
C LEU A 68 17.39 -2.68 19.44
N CYS A 69 16.40 -3.19 18.73
CA CYS A 69 16.37 -3.31 17.29
C CYS A 69 15.14 -2.60 16.71
N TYR A 70 15.22 -2.24 15.44
CA TYR A 70 14.08 -1.75 14.67
C TYR A 70 13.92 -2.53 13.35
N THR A 71 12.73 -2.46 12.77
CA THR A 71 12.44 -3.12 11.51
C THR A 71 11.38 -2.42 10.67
N PHE A 72 11.56 -2.52 9.35
CA PHE A 72 10.57 -2.17 8.33
C PHE A 72 9.90 -3.41 7.70
N HIS A 73 10.35 -4.63 8.06
CA HIS A 73 10.00 -5.88 7.37
C HIS A 73 9.67 -7.00 8.36
N LYS A 74 8.99 -8.05 7.90
CA LYS A 74 8.58 -9.16 8.78
C LYS A 74 9.76 -10.02 9.31
N ARG A 75 10.87 -10.10 8.57
CA ARG A 75 11.92 -11.13 8.80
C ARG A 75 13.32 -10.59 9.10
N THR A 76 13.50 -9.27 9.17
CA THR A 76 14.84 -8.68 9.31
C THR A 76 14.77 -7.51 10.25
N GLY A 77 15.69 -7.40 11.21
CA GLY A 77 15.80 -6.23 12.08
C GLY A 77 17.23 -5.76 12.22
N PHE A 78 17.39 -4.51 12.60
CA PHE A 78 18.67 -3.82 12.68
C PHE A 78 18.86 -3.25 14.07
N ARG A 79 20.07 -3.36 14.60
CA ARG A 79 20.43 -2.78 15.90
C ARG A 79 20.45 -1.26 15.78
N LEU A 80 19.69 -0.56 16.61
CA LEU A 80 19.64 0.91 16.58
C LEU A 80 20.98 1.52 17.02
N TRP A 81 21.47 1.07 18.17
CA TRP A 81 22.65 1.63 18.84
C TRP A 81 24.00 1.33 18.16
N ARG A 82 23.99 0.66 17.01
CA ARG A 82 25.20 0.52 16.18
C ARG A 82 25.53 1.82 15.43
N ARG A 83 24.52 2.68 15.21
CA ARG A 83 24.63 3.88 14.35
C ARG A 83 24.03 5.14 14.96
N VAL A 84 23.38 5.03 16.11
CA VAL A 84 22.69 6.11 16.81
C VAL A 84 23.23 6.16 18.23
N ASN A 85 23.59 7.35 18.70
CA ASN A 85 23.82 7.64 20.12
C ASN A 85 22.55 8.25 20.73
N GLY A 86 22.41 8.20 22.06
CA GLY A 86 21.26 8.83 22.72
C GLY A 86 21.21 10.34 22.50
N GLU A 87 22.36 11.00 22.46
CA GLU A 87 22.53 12.41 22.08
C GLU A 87 21.95 12.74 20.71
N ASP A 88 21.95 11.78 19.76
CA ASP A 88 21.41 12.01 18.43
C ASP A 88 19.87 12.05 18.43
N ILE A 89 19.22 11.64 19.52
CA ILE A 89 17.76 11.56 19.65
C ILE A 89 17.25 12.81 20.39
N THR A 90 16.38 13.54 19.71
CA THR A 90 15.68 14.71 20.26
C THR A 90 14.46 14.29 21.06
N PHE A 91 13.63 13.42 20.47
CA PHE A 91 12.34 13.02 21.03
C PHE A 91 11.90 11.69 20.42
N PHE A 92 11.05 10.95 21.14
CA PHE A 92 10.34 9.80 20.59
C PHE A 92 8.93 9.70 21.16
N ASP A 93 8.03 9.09 20.40
CA ASP A 93 6.66 8.80 20.80
C ASP A 93 6.13 7.50 20.20
N ILE A 94 5.10 6.97 20.84
CA ILE A 94 4.40 5.77 20.37
C ILE A 94 3.37 6.19 19.33
N VAL A 95 3.52 5.64 18.13
CA VAL A 95 2.53 5.74 17.06
C VAL A 95 1.63 4.50 17.15
N MET A 96 0.45 4.70 17.75
CA MET A 96 -0.56 3.65 17.86
C MET A 96 -1.04 3.21 16.47
N PRO A 97 -1.40 1.93 16.30
CA PRO A 97 -2.03 1.49 15.06
C PRO A 97 -3.34 2.28 14.86
N PRO A 98 -3.69 2.61 13.61
CA PRO A 98 -4.93 3.33 13.33
C PRO A 98 -6.12 2.53 13.86
N THR A 99 -7.03 3.25 14.52
CA THR A 99 -8.30 2.72 15.04
C THR A 99 -9.18 2.20 13.89
N LYS A 100 -10.29 1.51 14.22
CA LYS A 100 -11.24 1.07 13.18
C LYS A 100 -11.84 2.28 12.47
N GLU A 101 -12.09 3.34 13.23
CA GLU A 101 -12.62 4.63 12.81
C GLU A 101 -11.63 5.34 11.86
N ASP A 102 -10.33 5.35 12.19
CA ASP A 102 -9.29 5.91 11.31
C ASP A 102 -9.22 5.15 9.98
N LYS A 103 -9.24 3.82 10.04
CA LYS A 103 -9.24 2.97 8.84
C LYS A 103 -10.48 3.22 7.99
N TYR A 104 -11.64 3.37 8.61
CA TYR A 104 -12.88 3.71 7.92
C TYR A 104 -12.78 5.07 7.25
N ALA A 105 -12.31 6.10 7.95
CA ALA A 105 -12.15 7.45 7.41
C ALA A 105 -11.17 7.47 6.23
N GLU A 106 -10.04 6.78 6.34
CA GLU A 106 -9.08 6.65 5.24
C GLU A 106 -9.68 5.89 4.05
N ARG A 107 -10.38 4.76 4.28
CA ARG A 107 -11.02 4.01 3.20
C ARG A 107 -12.12 4.82 2.52
N LYS A 108 -12.91 5.59 3.27
CA LYS A 108 -13.91 6.53 2.74
C LYS A 108 -13.28 7.61 1.86
N LYS A 109 -12.15 8.19 2.27
CA LYS A 109 -11.38 9.15 1.44
C LYS A 109 -10.89 8.49 0.15
N LEU A 110 -10.40 7.26 0.21
CA LEU A 110 -9.95 6.52 -0.97
C LEU A 110 -11.12 6.19 -1.90
N ALA A 111 -12.25 5.74 -1.37
CA ALA A 111 -13.48 5.48 -2.12
C ALA A 111 -13.94 6.75 -2.86
N ALA A 112 -14.02 7.90 -2.18
CA ALA A 112 -14.38 9.18 -2.80
C ALA A 112 -13.42 9.60 -3.93
N ARG A 113 -12.12 9.32 -3.78
CA ARG A 113 -11.13 9.56 -4.86
C ARG A 113 -11.29 8.58 -6.01
N LEU A 114 -11.65 7.33 -5.73
CA LEU A 114 -11.86 6.28 -6.72
C LEU A 114 -13.11 6.61 -7.56
N ILE A 115 -14.23 6.96 -6.92
CA ILE A 115 -15.49 7.32 -7.60
C ILE A 115 -15.27 8.43 -8.64
N LYS A 116 -14.52 9.47 -8.29
CA LYS A 116 -14.16 10.57 -9.22
C LYS A 116 -13.36 10.12 -10.46
N LYS A 117 -12.72 8.95 -10.40
CA LYS A 117 -11.93 8.38 -11.49
C LYS A 117 -12.69 7.36 -12.33
N ILE A 118 -13.83 6.87 -11.83
CA ILE A 118 -14.69 5.95 -12.58
C ILE A 118 -15.38 6.75 -13.68
N TYR A 119 -15.30 6.25 -14.91
CA TYR A 119 -15.91 6.89 -16.05
C TYR A 119 -17.44 7.05 -15.86
N PRO A 120 -18.05 8.16 -16.30
CA PRO A 120 -19.50 8.36 -16.15
C PRO A 120 -20.31 7.25 -16.84
N GLY A 121 -21.35 6.74 -16.17
CA GLY A 121 -22.21 5.68 -16.71
C GLY A 121 -21.60 4.28 -16.77
N THR A 122 -20.49 4.06 -16.06
CA THR A 122 -19.89 2.73 -15.87
C THR A 122 -19.87 2.36 -14.38
N TRP A 123 -20.02 1.07 -14.10
CA TRP A 123 -19.92 0.53 -12.74
C TRP A 123 -20.80 1.24 -11.70
N GLU A 124 -22.03 1.58 -12.06
CA GLU A 124 -22.91 2.40 -11.22
C GLU A 124 -23.26 1.70 -9.89
N SER A 125 -23.42 0.38 -9.89
CA SER A 125 -23.59 -0.42 -8.67
C SER A 125 -22.37 -0.31 -7.74
N VAL A 126 -21.16 -0.41 -8.30
CA VAL A 126 -19.90 -0.30 -7.55
C VAL A 126 -19.73 1.11 -6.98
N LYS A 127 -20.10 2.16 -7.73
CA LYS A 127 -20.11 3.54 -7.20
C LYS A 127 -21.01 3.66 -5.99
N LYS A 128 -22.24 3.15 -6.10
CA LYS A 128 -23.22 3.18 -5.00
C LYS A 128 -22.71 2.41 -3.77
N GLU A 129 -22.16 1.22 -3.96
CA GLU A 129 -21.56 0.45 -2.85
C GLU A 129 -20.39 1.18 -2.19
N LEU A 130 -19.52 1.83 -2.97
CA LEU A 130 -18.41 2.62 -2.45
C LEU A 130 -18.87 3.86 -1.66
N GLU A 131 -20.01 4.44 -2.00
CA GLU A 131 -20.62 5.58 -1.30
C GLU A 131 -21.29 5.15 0.02
N GLU A 132 -22.10 4.10 -0.03
CA GLU A 132 -22.90 3.62 1.09
C GLU A 132 -22.07 2.82 2.09
N LYS A 133 -21.23 1.89 1.60
CA LYS A 133 -20.52 0.91 2.41
C LYS A 133 -19.07 0.70 1.96
N PRO A 134 -18.21 1.73 2.09
CA PRO A 134 -16.85 1.69 1.58
C PRO A 134 -15.98 0.56 2.17
N LEU A 135 -16.29 0.03 3.36
CA LEU A 135 -15.56 -1.11 3.95
C LEU A 135 -15.90 -2.46 3.31
N GLU A 136 -17.15 -2.63 2.89
CA GLU A 136 -17.66 -3.87 2.31
C GLU A 136 -17.42 -3.89 0.80
N ALA A 137 -17.49 -2.71 0.15
CA ALA A 137 -17.22 -2.57 -1.26
C ALA A 137 -15.77 -2.95 -1.59
N LEU A 138 -15.60 -3.87 -2.55
CA LEU A 138 -14.30 -4.36 -3.02
C LEU A 138 -13.39 -4.82 -1.86
N PRO A 139 -13.78 -5.86 -1.10
CA PRO A 139 -13.15 -6.20 0.19
C PRO A 139 -11.66 -6.55 0.03
N ASP A 140 -11.30 -7.22 -1.06
CA ASP A 140 -9.91 -7.61 -1.35
C ASP A 140 -9.08 -6.48 -1.96
N SER A 141 -9.73 -5.35 -2.25
CA SER A 141 -9.09 -4.17 -2.82
C SER A 141 -8.61 -3.19 -1.76
N ASN A 142 -7.46 -2.57 -2.03
CA ASN A 142 -6.98 -1.42 -1.27
C ASN A 142 -7.51 -0.08 -1.80
N LEU A 143 -8.47 -0.10 -2.75
CA LEU A 143 -9.05 1.05 -3.43
C LEU A 143 -8.03 1.95 -4.15
N LYS A 144 -6.85 1.39 -4.50
CA LYS A 144 -5.82 2.09 -5.27
C LYS A 144 -5.85 1.62 -6.72
N PRO A 145 -6.26 2.48 -7.68
CA PRO A 145 -6.17 2.14 -9.09
C PRO A 145 -4.73 1.84 -9.51
N ILE A 146 -4.59 0.85 -10.36
CA ILE A 146 -3.34 0.54 -11.05
C ILE A 146 -3.42 1.02 -12.50
N SER A 147 -2.28 1.40 -13.08
CA SER A 147 -2.19 1.48 -14.54
C SER A 147 -1.93 0.07 -15.08
N PHE A 148 -2.80 -0.40 -15.98
CA PHE A 148 -2.68 -1.76 -16.54
C PHE A 148 -2.06 -1.76 -17.94
N LEU A 149 -2.13 -0.64 -18.68
CA LEU A 149 -1.58 -0.53 -20.04
C LEU A 149 -0.09 -0.86 -20.10
N SER A 150 0.68 -0.60 -19.03
CA SER A 150 2.11 -0.94 -18.97
C SER A 150 2.38 -2.45 -18.99
N ARG A 151 1.37 -3.29 -18.73
CA ARG A 151 1.47 -4.75 -18.79
C ARG A 151 1.42 -5.27 -20.24
N PHE A 152 0.82 -4.50 -21.14
CA PHE A 152 0.79 -4.79 -22.56
C PHE A 152 2.07 -4.36 -23.27
N ASN A 153 2.34 -5.00 -24.41
CA ASN A 153 3.51 -4.73 -25.24
C ASN A 153 3.51 -3.28 -25.70
N ARG A 154 4.69 -2.63 -25.72
CA ARG A 154 4.83 -1.19 -25.99
C ARG A 154 4.10 -0.74 -27.26
N TYR A 155 4.15 -1.56 -28.32
CA TYR A 155 3.55 -1.29 -29.62
C TYR A 155 2.01 -1.26 -29.58
N ASN A 156 1.38 -2.03 -28.69
CA ASN A 156 -0.07 -2.13 -28.62
C ASN A 156 -0.69 -1.12 -27.64
N ARG A 157 0.11 -0.47 -26.78
CA ARG A 157 -0.42 0.36 -25.69
C ARG A 157 -1.28 1.52 -26.18
N GLU A 158 -0.81 2.24 -27.21
CA GLU A 158 -1.55 3.39 -27.71
C GLU A 158 -2.83 2.95 -28.42
N TYR A 159 -2.73 1.91 -29.27
CA TYR A 159 -3.90 1.29 -29.90
C TYR A 159 -4.95 0.85 -28.86
N ILE A 160 -4.56 0.09 -27.84
CA ILE A 160 -5.47 -0.36 -26.78
C ILE A 160 -6.11 0.82 -26.07
N LYS A 161 -5.32 1.86 -25.75
CA LYS A 161 -5.81 3.05 -25.07
C LYS A 161 -6.84 3.81 -25.91
N GLU A 162 -6.57 4.01 -27.20
CA GLU A 162 -7.50 4.65 -28.14
C GLU A 162 -8.80 3.84 -28.29
N GLN A 163 -8.68 2.52 -28.47
CA GLN A 163 -9.85 1.64 -28.57
C GLN A 163 -10.68 1.65 -27.29
N LEU A 164 -10.04 1.67 -26.12
CA LEU A 164 -10.76 1.83 -24.85
C LEU A 164 -11.43 3.21 -24.75
N GLN A 165 -10.78 4.29 -25.16
CA GLN A 165 -11.42 5.61 -25.16
C GLN A 165 -12.69 5.63 -26.03
N LEU A 166 -12.63 5.01 -27.22
CA LEU A 166 -13.79 4.85 -28.10
C LEU A 166 -14.86 3.95 -27.46
N ALA A 167 -14.46 2.82 -26.88
CA ALA A 167 -15.37 1.88 -26.21
C ALA A 167 -16.12 2.54 -25.04
N PHE A 168 -15.42 3.28 -24.18
CA PHE A 168 -16.05 4.02 -23.08
C PHE A 168 -16.95 5.15 -23.57
N LYS A 169 -16.56 5.86 -24.64
CA LYS A 169 -17.35 6.96 -25.21
C LYS A 169 -18.64 6.47 -25.88
N ASN A 170 -18.53 5.42 -26.68
CA ASN A 170 -19.61 4.90 -27.53
C ASN A 170 -20.35 3.72 -26.89
N LYS A 171 -19.92 3.26 -25.71
CA LYS A 171 -20.40 2.05 -25.03
C LYS A 171 -20.31 0.79 -25.90
N THR A 172 -19.26 0.68 -26.72
CA THR A 172 -19.07 -0.44 -27.65
C THR A 172 -18.20 -1.55 -27.05
N SER A 173 -18.41 -2.77 -27.53
CA SER A 173 -17.58 -3.90 -27.15
C SER A 173 -16.17 -3.79 -27.74
N PHE A 174 -15.17 -4.15 -26.95
CA PHE A 174 -13.77 -4.22 -27.35
C PHE A 174 -13.09 -5.35 -26.58
N THR A 175 -12.35 -6.19 -27.31
CA THR A 175 -11.61 -7.29 -26.72
C THR A 175 -10.19 -7.26 -27.24
N HIS A 176 -9.22 -7.41 -26.32
CA HIS A 176 -7.82 -7.57 -26.68
C HIS A 176 -7.17 -8.58 -25.74
N SER A 177 -6.47 -9.55 -26.31
CA SER A 177 -5.75 -10.57 -25.57
C SER A 177 -4.29 -10.57 -25.98
N GLN A 178 -3.40 -10.73 -25.01
CA GLN A 178 -1.98 -10.86 -25.23
C GLN A 178 -1.47 -12.05 -24.41
N LYS A 179 -0.95 -13.07 -25.11
CA LYS A 179 -0.25 -14.17 -24.46
C LYS A 179 1.13 -13.75 -23.98
N GLY A 180 1.55 -14.22 -22.82
CA GLY A 180 2.87 -13.94 -22.26
C GLY A 180 3.52 -15.19 -21.67
N THR A 181 4.80 -15.09 -21.31
CA THR A 181 5.55 -16.25 -20.77
C THR A 181 5.29 -16.54 -19.30
N LYS A 182 4.79 -15.55 -18.56
CA LYS A 182 4.47 -15.66 -17.12
C LYS A 182 3.01 -15.39 -16.83
N ARG A 183 2.42 -14.48 -17.60
CA ARG A 183 1.06 -14.01 -17.43
C ARG A 183 0.45 -13.76 -18.80
N ASP A 184 -0.81 -14.15 -18.94
CA ASP A 184 -1.68 -13.77 -20.03
C ASP A 184 -2.52 -12.56 -19.60
N TYR A 185 -2.75 -11.65 -20.54
CA TYR A 185 -3.49 -10.43 -20.29
C TYR A 185 -4.68 -10.35 -21.22
N LYS A 186 -5.87 -10.08 -20.66
CA LYS A 186 -7.08 -9.86 -21.45
C LYS A 186 -7.78 -8.59 -21.01
N ILE A 187 -8.29 -7.85 -21.98
CA ILE A 187 -9.22 -6.74 -21.81
C ILE A 187 -10.51 -7.13 -22.50
N GLU A 188 -11.62 -6.85 -21.83
CA GLU A 188 -12.96 -7.02 -22.40
C GLU A 188 -13.84 -5.86 -21.97
N THR A 189 -14.58 -5.27 -22.90
CA THR A 189 -15.64 -4.31 -22.60
C THR A 189 -16.93 -4.77 -23.23
N LYS A 190 -18.05 -4.51 -22.55
CA LYS A 190 -19.39 -4.75 -23.12
C LYS A 190 -20.43 -3.87 -22.47
N LEU A 191 -21.46 -3.53 -23.23
CA LEU A 191 -22.71 -3.05 -22.68
C LEU A 191 -23.53 -4.28 -22.24
N CYS A 192 -23.83 -4.39 -20.96
CA CYS A 192 -24.65 -5.48 -20.47
C CYS A 192 -26.12 -5.21 -20.82
N GLU A 193 -26.74 -6.09 -21.60
CA GLU A 193 -28.12 -5.93 -22.06
C GLU A 193 -29.14 -6.04 -20.92
N GLU A 194 -28.83 -6.81 -19.89
CA GLU A 194 -29.69 -7.07 -18.73
C GLU A 194 -30.00 -5.81 -17.91
N ASP A 195 -29.03 -4.92 -17.76
CA ASP A 195 -29.15 -3.72 -16.92
C ASP A 195 -28.73 -2.41 -17.62
N GLY A 196 -28.32 -2.49 -18.89
CA GLY A 196 -27.88 -1.33 -19.68
C GLY A 196 -26.58 -0.70 -19.17
N VAL A 197 -25.84 -1.35 -18.28
CA VAL A 197 -24.60 -0.81 -17.70
C VAL A 197 -23.40 -1.23 -18.54
N PHE A 198 -22.60 -0.23 -18.94
CA PHE A 198 -21.33 -0.50 -19.60
C PHE A 198 -20.28 -0.93 -18.58
N ARG A 199 -19.63 -2.07 -18.86
CA ARG A 199 -18.64 -2.69 -18.00
C ARG A 199 -17.37 -3.02 -18.78
N ALA A 200 -16.25 -3.00 -18.08
CA ALA A 200 -14.94 -3.23 -18.66
C ALA A 200 -14.02 -3.96 -17.68
N TRP A 201 -13.46 -5.09 -18.08
CA TRP A 201 -12.62 -5.95 -17.26
C TRP A 201 -11.21 -6.04 -17.80
N PHE A 202 -10.27 -6.22 -16.87
CA PHE A 202 -8.89 -6.57 -17.17
C PHE A 202 -8.53 -7.82 -16.36
N SER A 203 -8.05 -8.86 -17.02
CA SER A 203 -7.51 -10.05 -16.35
C SER A 203 -6.01 -10.17 -16.56
N SER A 204 -5.34 -10.70 -15.54
CA SER A 204 -3.91 -10.97 -15.49
C SER A 204 -3.69 -12.37 -14.95
N GLU A 205 -3.93 -13.35 -15.81
CA GLU A 205 -3.92 -14.77 -15.48
C GLU A 205 -2.51 -15.35 -15.60
N PHE A 206 -2.20 -16.43 -14.88
CA PHE A 206 -1.01 -17.23 -15.14
C PHE A 206 -1.13 -17.92 -16.51
N SER A 207 -0.03 -17.95 -17.24
CA SER A 207 0.01 -18.48 -18.61
C SER A 207 -0.64 -19.86 -18.67
N ASP A 208 -1.65 -20.00 -19.51
CA ASP A 208 -2.37 -21.26 -19.78
C ASP A 208 -2.99 -21.96 -18.54
N CYS A 209 -3.21 -21.23 -17.44
CA CYS A 209 -3.79 -21.79 -16.21
C CYS A 209 -5.22 -21.31 -15.92
N ALA A 210 -5.71 -20.30 -16.65
CA ALA A 210 -7.04 -19.70 -16.46
C ALA A 210 -7.34 -19.29 -15.00
N ASN A 211 -6.30 -18.94 -14.24
CA ASN A 211 -6.36 -18.46 -12.87
C ASN A 211 -5.47 -17.23 -12.70
N GLY A 212 -5.79 -16.33 -11.78
CA GLY A 212 -4.95 -15.16 -11.50
C GLY A 212 -5.72 -13.99 -10.94
N ASP A 213 -5.34 -12.78 -11.39
CA ASP A 213 -5.86 -11.54 -10.81
C ASP A 213 -6.86 -10.87 -11.75
N TYR A 214 -8.06 -10.56 -11.25
CA TYR A 214 -9.12 -9.89 -11.99
C TYR A 214 -9.34 -8.46 -11.50
N TYR A 215 -9.60 -7.57 -12.46
CA TYR A 215 -9.69 -6.14 -12.21
C TYR A 215 -10.88 -5.53 -12.97
N LEU A 216 -11.50 -4.52 -12.37
CA LEU A 216 -12.49 -3.67 -13.03
C LEU A 216 -11.76 -2.48 -13.66
N ILE A 217 -11.87 -2.31 -14.97
CA ILE A 217 -11.37 -1.12 -15.66
C ILE A 217 -12.32 0.05 -15.33
N ILE A 218 -11.79 1.04 -14.62
CA ILE A 218 -12.57 2.20 -14.16
C ILE A 218 -12.51 3.36 -15.16
N ASN A 219 -11.45 3.45 -15.95
CA ASN A 219 -11.28 4.38 -17.05
C ASN A 219 -10.25 3.81 -18.06
N PRO A 220 -10.06 4.42 -19.24
CA PRO A 220 -9.22 3.84 -20.30
C PRO A 220 -7.76 3.52 -19.94
N THR A 221 -7.26 3.99 -18.79
CA THR A 221 -5.86 3.81 -18.39
C THR A 221 -5.67 3.11 -17.05
N GLN A 222 -6.75 2.97 -16.27
CA GLN A 222 -6.70 2.51 -14.89
C GLN A 222 -7.73 1.42 -14.60
N ALA A 223 -7.33 0.47 -13.77
CA ALA A 223 -8.19 -0.58 -13.26
C ALA A 223 -8.05 -0.68 -11.74
N ILE A 224 -9.08 -1.21 -11.07
CA ILE A 224 -9.08 -1.51 -9.65
C ILE A 224 -9.15 -3.02 -9.46
N TYR A 225 -8.36 -3.53 -8.51
CA TYR A 225 -8.38 -4.96 -8.18
C TYR A 225 -9.75 -5.35 -7.62
N TYR A 226 -10.27 -6.49 -8.09
CA TYR A 226 -11.57 -7.03 -7.71
C TYR A 226 -11.37 -8.29 -6.87
N GLU A 227 -10.81 -9.34 -7.47
CA GLU A 227 -10.62 -10.64 -6.83
C GLU A 227 -9.44 -11.41 -7.44
N ALA A 228 -9.06 -12.51 -6.81
CA ALA A 228 -8.16 -13.52 -7.36
C ALA A 228 -8.84 -14.88 -7.40
N ASP A 229 -8.51 -15.67 -8.43
CA ASP A 229 -8.79 -17.12 -8.52
C ASP A 229 -7.71 -17.93 -7.79
#